data_AF-A0A963IBJ1-F1
#
_entry.id   AF-A0A963IBJ1-F1
#
_cell.length_a   1.000
_cell.length_b   1.000
_cell.length_c   1.000
_cell.angle_alpha   90.00
_cell.angle_beta   90.00
_cell.angle_gamma   90.00
#
_symmetry.space_group_name_H-M   'P 1'
#
loop_
_entity.id
_entity.type
_entity.pdbx_description
1 polymer ?
#
loop_
_entity_poly.entity_id
_entity_poly.type
_entity_poly.pdbx_seq_one_letter_code
_entity_poly.pdbx_strand_id
1 'polypeptide(L)'
;MTRYPHLRRTAALLLILGLSACAHWPGAGLTKTEVNRNDVSLRAALAYARTAESFDAATYARELKTLGAQGDAPMAVIQRALLQGQDRDEANPARAVALLESLLADDSADAAVFHPLARILHAQYAARVRLLAHNEKLVVEQREARAAADILKQKLDALTDIERSLHAPASVPMEVPQ
;
A
#
# COMPACT_ATOMS: atom_id res chain seq x y z
N MET A 1 6.01 61.71 26.75
CA MET A 1 5.86 60.36 27.32
C MET A 1 6.34 59.33 26.31
N THR A 2 7.63 59.00 26.39
CA THR A 2 8.36 58.08 25.53
C THR A 2 8.39 56.68 26.16
N ARG A 3 7.56 55.76 25.67
CA ARG A 3 7.55 54.32 26.00
C ARG A 3 7.12 53.62 24.70
N TYR A 4 7.82 52.74 23.99
CA TYR A 4 8.60 51.56 24.35
C TYR A 4 9.50 51.16 23.14
N PRO A 5 10.78 51.59 23.07
CA PRO A 5 11.66 51.20 21.95
C PRO A 5 12.15 49.75 22.04
N HIS A 6 12.13 49.15 23.24
CA HIS A 6 12.58 47.78 23.48
C HIS A 6 11.59 46.73 22.98
N LEU A 7 10.28 47.03 23.01
CA LEU A 7 9.23 46.09 22.59
C LEU A 7 9.21 45.87 21.06
N ARG A 8 9.60 46.90 20.29
CA ARG A 8 9.77 46.78 18.82
C ARG A 8 11.03 46.01 18.45
N ARG A 9 12.10 46.15 19.24
CA ARG A 9 13.37 45.44 19.01
C ARG A 9 13.26 43.95 19.32
N THR A 10 12.54 43.56 20.37
CA THR A 10 12.32 42.13 20.69
C THR A 10 11.39 41.45 19.67
N ALA A 11 10.37 42.15 19.17
CA ALA A 11 9.49 41.62 18.12
C ALA A 11 10.25 41.35 16.79
N ALA A 12 11.17 42.24 16.40
CA ALA A 12 11.99 42.04 15.20
C ALA A 12 12.98 40.87 15.36
N LEU A 13 13.53 40.66 16.56
CA LEU A 13 14.48 39.58 16.84
C LEU A 13 13.80 38.19 16.83
N LEU A 14 12.56 38.10 17.32
CA LEU A 14 11.76 36.88 17.25
C LEU A 14 11.31 36.53 15.82
N LEU A 15 11.06 37.53 14.97
CA LEU A 15 10.69 37.31 13.57
C LEU A 15 11.86 36.73 12.75
N ILE A 16 13.10 37.14 13.04
CA ILE A 16 14.31 36.63 12.36
C ILE A 16 14.65 35.20 12.81
N LEU A 17 14.41 34.87 14.09
CA LEU A 17 14.61 33.50 14.61
C LEU A 17 13.58 32.49 14.06
N GLY A 18 12.38 32.93 13.68
CA GLY A 18 11.35 32.07 13.07
C GLY A 18 11.64 31.67 11.62
N LEU A 19 12.37 32.49 10.85
CA LEU A 19 12.67 32.25 9.44
C LEU A 19 13.87 31.32 9.20
N SER A 20 14.77 31.15 10.20
CA SER A 20 15.95 30.28 10.06
C SER A 20 15.65 28.79 10.31
N ALA A 21 14.44 28.44 10.75
CA ALA A 21 14.05 27.05 11.03
C ALA A 21 13.71 26.23 9.77
N CYS A 22 13.56 26.87 8.60
CA CYS A 22 13.31 26.17 7.33
C CYS A 22 14.58 25.82 6.53
N ALA A 23 15.78 26.15 7.03
CA ALA A 23 17.03 25.92 6.31
C ALA A 23 17.75 24.60 6.71
N HIS A 24 17.30 23.90 7.75
CA HIS A 24 17.81 22.56 8.06
C HIS A 24 17.11 21.51 7.17
N TRP A 25 17.30 21.65 5.86
CA TRP A 25 16.97 20.59 4.92
C TRP A 25 18.08 19.54 5.03
N PRO A 26 17.80 18.29 5.43
CA PRO A 26 18.81 17.23 5.60
C PRO A 26 19.28 16.67 4.24
N GLY A 27 19.49 17.54 3.25
CA GLY A 27 19.92 17.16 1.89
C GLY A 27 21.44 17.08 1.72
N ALA A 28 22.22 17.44 2.75
CA ALA A 28 23.69 17.48 2.69
C ALA A 28 24.35 16.10 2.47
N GLY A 29 23.59 15.00 2.52
CA GLY A 29 24.06 13.64 2.24
C GLY A 29 23.54 13.02 0.94
N LEU A 30 22.75 13.74 0.14
CA LEU A 30 22.25 13.21 -1.14
C LEU A 30 23.34 13.38 -2.19
N THR A 31 24.27 12.42 -2.27
CA THR A 31 25.15 12.31 -3.43
C THR A 31 24.27 12.10 -4.66
N LYS A 32 24.23 13.10 -5.54
CA LYS A 32 23.57 12.99 -6.83
C LYS A 32 24.33 11.93 -7.63
N THR A 33 23.82 10.70 -7.66
CA THR A 33 24.36 9.66 -8.54
C THR A 33 24.33 10.20 -9.95
N GLU A 34 25.47 10.22 -10.63
CA GLU A 34 25.52 10.60 -12.04
C GLU A 34 24.74 9.54 -12.83
N VAL A 35 23.52 9.88 -13.22
CA VAL A 35 22.68 9.03 -14.06
C VAL A 35 23.27 9.11 -15.47
N ASN A 36 23.77 7.99 -15.97
CA ASN A 36 24.11 7.86 -17.38
C ASN A 36 22.83 8.10 -18.20
N ARG A 37 22.76 9.24 -18.88
CA ARG A 37 21.55 9.73 -19.56
C ARG A 37 21.09 8.86 -20.72
N ASN A 38 21.91 7.89 -21.14
CA ASN A 38 21.77 7.15 -22.39
C ASN A 38 21.45 5.66 -22.23
N ASP A 39 20.93 5.19 -21.08
CA ASP A 39 20.56 3.78 -20.93
C ASP A 39 19.32 3.40 -21.76
N VAL A 40 19.56 2.98 -23.00
CA VAL A 40 18.55 2.49 -23.95
C VAL A 40 17.73 1.35 -23.35
N SER A 41 18.40 0.44 -22.63
CA SER A 41 17.77 -0.70 -21.96
C SER A 41 16.79 -0.28 -20.88
N LEU A 42 17.16 0.69 -20.03
CA LEU A 42 16.26 1.22 -19.01
C LEU A 42 15.02 1.89 -19.63
N ARG A 43 15.21 2.68 -20.68
CA ARG A 43 14.09 3.31 -21.42
C ARG A 43 13.18 2.26 -22.05
N ALA A 44 13.74 1.18 -22.60
CA ALA A 44 12.96 0.07 -23.16
C ALA A 44 12.11 -0.63 -22.09
N ALA A 45 12.67 -0.87 -20.89
CA ALA A 45 11.91 -1.44 -19.77
C ALA A 45 10.76 -0.54 -19.32
N LEU A 46 10.98 0.78 -19.24
CA LEU A 46 9.92 1.73 -18.88
C LEU A 46 8.84 1.86 -19.96
N ALA A 47 9.24 1.88 -21.23
CA ALA A 47 8.30 1.85 -22.35
C ALA A 47 7.45 0.57 -22.34
N TYR A 48 8.09 -0.57 -22.05
CA TYR A 48 7.41 -1.84 -21.88
C TYR A 48 6.35 -1.79 -20.76
N ALA A 49 6.71 -1.27 -19.57
CA ALA A 49 5.79 -1.12 -18.45
C ALA A 49 4.51 -0.36 -18.88
N ARG A 50 4.69 0.74 -19.62
CA ARG A 50 3.58 1.54 -20.12
C ARG A 50 2.70 0.78 -21.12
N THR A 51 3.29 -0.01 -22.01
CA THR A 51 2.51 -0.82 -22.96
C THR A 51 1.76 -1.96 -22.26
N ALA A 52 2.38 -2.57 -21.24
CA ALA A 52 1.81 -3.68 -20.51
C ALA A 52 0.55 -3.29 -19.71
N GLU A 53 0.38 -2.01 -19.39
CA GLU A 53 -0.85 -1.50 -18.76
C GLU A 53 -2.09 -1.78 -19.60
N SER A 54 -1.97 -1.76 -20.94
CA SER A 54 -3.06 -1.98 -21.88
C SER A 54 -3.32 -3.44 -22.24
N PHE A 55 -2.55 -4.40 -21.69
CA PHE A 55 -2.75 -5.82 -22.01
C PHE A 55 -4.04 -6.35 -21.39
N ASP A 56 -4.80 -7.08 -22.21
CA ASP A 56 -5.90 -7.93 -21.74
C ASP A 56 -5.35 -9.21 -21.05
N ALA A 57 -6.23 -9.97 -20.40
CA ALA A 57 -5.83 -11.16 -19.64
C ALA A 57 -5.17 -12.24 -20.53
N ALA A 58 -5.63 -12.41 -21.77
CA ALA A 58 -5.07 -13.38 -22.70
C ALA A 58 -3.66 -12.99 -23.17
N THR A 59 -3.45 -11.71 -23.50
CA THR A 59 -2.13 -11.18 -23.89
C THR A 59 -1.17 -11.20 -22.71
N TYR A 60 -1.64 -10.83 -21.51
CA TYR A 60 -0.84 -10.90 -20.27
C TYR A 60 -0.31 -12.31 -20.02
N ALA A 61 -1.16 -13.34 -20.09
CA ALA A 61 -0.75 -14.73 -19.86
C ALA A 61 0.21 -15.24 -20.94
N ARG A 62 -0.02 -14.87 -22.21
CA ARG A 62 0.91 -15.19 -23.32
C ARG A 62 2.26 -14.55 -23.10
N GLU A 63 2.27 -13.27 -22.74
CA GLU A 63 3.50 -12.51 -22.55
C GLU A 63 4.31 -13.01 -21.35
N LEU A 64 3.64 -13.38 -20.26
CA LEU A 64 4.33 -13.99 -19.13
C LEU A 64 5.01 -15.32 -19.53
N LYS A 65 4.39 -16.08 -20.44
CA LYS A 65 4.96 -17.32 -20.98
C LYS A 65 6.13 -17.05 -21.93
N THR A 66 6.03 -16.06 -22.82
CA THR A 66 7.11 -15.71 -23.76
C THR A 66 8.34 -15.25 -23.00
N LEU A 67 8.18 -14.35 -22.02
CA LEU A 67 9.28 -13.88 -21.19
C LEU A 67 9.83 -14.98 -20.27
N GLY A 68 8.99 -15.91 -19.82
CA GLY A 68 9.44 -17.08 -19.06
C GLY A 68 10.35 -17.99 -19.88
N ALA A 69 10.11 -18.11 -21.19
CA ALA A 69 10.94 -18.89 -22.10
C ALA A 69 12.30 -18.23 -22.42
N GLN A 70 12.41 -16.90 -22.22
CA GLN A 70 13.67 -16.15 -22.41
C GLN A 70 14.66 -16.35 -21.25
N GLY A 71 14.28 -17.08 -20.19
CA GLY A 71 15.14 -17.40 -19.06
C GLY A 71 15.51 -16.17 -18.23
N ASP A 72 16.72 -16.17 -17.69
CA ASP A 72 17.17 -15.20 -16.68
C ASP A 72 17.92 -14.00 -17.28
N ALA A 73 17.68 -13.70 -18.56
CA ALA A 73 18.20 -12.48 -19.17
C ALA A 73 17.69 -11.24 -18.38
N PRO A 74 18.57 -10.31 -17.96
CA PRO A 74 18.19 -9.20 -17.06
C PRO A 74 16.99 -8.37 -17.53
N MET A 75 16.91 -8.10 -18.84
CA MET A 75 15.77 -7.41 -19.45
C MET A 75 14.47 -8.21 -19.27
N ALA A 76 14.48 -9.51 -19.58
CA ALA A 76 13.32 -10.37 -19.47
C ALA A 76 12.87 -10.52 -18.00
N VAL A 77 13.83 -10.59 -17.06
CA VAL A 77 13.54 -10.61 -15.61
C VAL A 77 12.84 -9.32 -15.18
N ILE A 78 13.32 -8.14 -15.59
CA ILE A 78 12.66 -6.86 -15.31
C ILE A 78 11.27 -6.79 -15.92
N GLN A 79 11.09 -7.18 -17.18
CA GLN A 79 9.78 -7.17 -17.83
C GLN A 79 8.78 -8.10 -17.14
N ARG A 80 9.22 -9.29 -16.71
CA ARG A 80 8.41 -10.21 -15.90
C ARG A 80 8.04 -9.62 -14.55
N ALA A 81 9.00 -8.98 -13.86
CA ALA A 81 8.75 -8.34 -12.58
C ALA A 81 7.77 -7.15 -12.72
N LEU A 82 7.86 -6.39 -13.80
CA LEU A 82 6.93 -5.31 -14.12
C LEU A 82 5.50 -5.84 -14.34
N LEU A 83 5.32 -6.90 -15.13
CA LEU A 83 4.02 -7.56 -15.31
C LEU A 83 3.45 -8.07 -13.99
N GLN A 84 4.25 -8.83 -13.24
CA GLN A 84 3.83 -9.46 -11.97
C GLN A 84 3.55 -8.43 -10.86
N GLY A 85 4.05 -7.21 -10.98
CA GLY A 85 3.81 -6.12 -10.04
C GLY A 85 2.59 -5.25 -10.32
N GLN A 86 1.89 -5.49 -11.44
CA GLN A 86 0.74 -4.70 -11.84
C GLN A 86 -0.41 -4.77 -10.82
N ASP A 87 -1.28 -3.75 -10.84
CA ASP A 87 -2.51 -3.74 -10.05
C ASP A 87 -3.66 -4.43 -10.77
N ARG A 88 -3.61 -5.77 -10.78
CA ARG A 88 -4.63 -6.65 -11.36
C ARG A 88 -4.64 -8.02 -10.67
N ASP A 89 -5.71 -8.77 -10.86
CA ASP A 89 -5.93 -10.05 -10.16
C ASP A 89 -4.94 -11.14 -10.59
N GLU A 90 -4.49 -11.13 -11.85
CA GLU A 90 -3.54 -12.12 -12.37
C GLU A 90 -2.09 -11.85 -11.96
N ALA A 91 -1.82 -10.67 -11.39
CA ALA A 91 -0.48 -10.27 -10.97
C ALA A 91 -0.13 -10.84 -9.60
N ASN A 92 1.14 -11.23 -9.43
CA ASN A 92 1.65 -11.74 -8.17
C ASN A 92 2.85 -10.90 -7.69
N PRO A 93 2.63 -9.89 -6.84
CA PRO A 93 3.70 -9.00 -6.39
C PRO A 93 4.76 -9.73 -5.57
N ALA A 94 4.44 -10.85 -4.90
CA ALA A 94 5.43 -11.65 -4.19
C ALA A 94 6.41 -12.36 -5.14
N ARG A 95 5.92 -12.85 -6.30
CA ARG A 95 6.80 -13.36 -7.36
C ARG A 95 7.65 -12.26 -7.98
N ALA A 96 7.09 -11.06 -8.16
CA ALA A 96 7.86 -9.91 -8.65
C ALA A 96 9.01 -9.57 -7.70
N VAL A 97 8.77 -9.56 -6.38
CA VAL A 97 9.81 -9.35 -5.36
C VAL A 97 10.94 -10.37 -5.50
N ALA A 98 10.62 -11.66 -5.60
CA ALA A 98 11.63 -12.72 -5.75
C ALA A 98 12.48 -12.56 -7.03
N LEU A 99 11.86 -12.19 -8.15
CA LEU A 99 12.57 -11.91 -9.41
C LEU A 99 13.52 -10.70 -9.29
N LEU A 100 13.09 -9.67 -8.57
CA LEU A 100 13.92 -8.48 -8.34
C LEU A 100 15.07 -8.79 -7.39
N GLU A 101 14.88 -9.65 -6.39
CA GLU A 101 15.95 -10.13 -5.52
C GLU A 101 17.00 -10.92 -6.29
N SER A 102 16.58 -11.84 -7.18
CA SER A 102 17.52 -12.57 -8.03
C SER A 102 18.31 -11.64 -8.97
N LEU A 103 17.64 -10.62 -9.52
CA LEU A 103 18.31 -9.64 -10.38
C LEU A 103 19.30 -8.75 -9.61
N LEU A 104 18.97 -8.38 -8.37
CA LEU A 104 19.85 -7.59 -7.51
C LEU A 104 21.05 -8.40 -7.00
N ALA A 105 20.96 -9.73 -7.01
CA ALA A 105 22.06 -10.63 -6.70
C ALA A 105 22.97 -10.92 -7.92
N ASP A 106 22.56 -10.55 -9.13
CA ASP A 106 23.37 -10.68 -10.35
C ASP A 106 24.25 -9.43 -10.53
N ASP A 107 25.57 -9.63 -10.41
CA ASP A 107 26.60 -8.59 -10.55
C ASP A 107 27.10 -8.42 -12.00
N SER A 108 26.46 -9.05 -12.98
CA SER A 108 26.80 -8.84 -14.39
C SER A 108 26.59 -7.39 -14.82
N ALA A 109 27.39 -6.91 -15.78
CA ALA A 109 27.29 -5.53 -16.28
C ALA A 109 25.89 -5.23 -16.86
N ASP A 110 25.26 -6.22 -17.50
CA ASP A 110 23.92 -6.11 -18.07
C ASP A 110 22.83 -6.00 -16.98
N ALA A 111 23.00 -6.69 -15.84
CA ALA A 111 22.10 -6.60 -14.69
C ALA A 111 22.29 -5.30 -13.91
N ALA A 112 23.54 -4.83 -13.77
CA ALA A 112 23.89 -3.62 -13.03
C ALA A 112 23.16 -2.37 -13.54
N VAL A 113 22.87 -2.30 -14.85
CA VAL A 113 22.07 -1.22 -15.47
C VAL A 113 20.66 -1.13 -14.85
N PHE A 114 20.06 -2.26 -14.46
CA PHE A 114 18.71 -2.30 -13.92
C PHE A 114 18.66 -2.19 -12.40
N HIS A 115 19.78 -2.35 -11.69
CA HIS A 115 19.80 -2.34 -10.22
C HIS A 115 19.12 -1.12 -9.58
N PRO A 116 19.31 0.14 -10.07
CA PRO A 116 18.63 1.28 -9.47
C PRO A 116 17.10 1.18 -9.56
N LEU A 117 16.58 0.75 -10.71
CA LEU A 117 15.15 0.53 -10.91
C LEU A 117 14.65 -0.64 -10.06
N ALA A 118 15.40 -1.74 -10.04
CA ALA A 118 15.05 -2.95 -9.31
C ALA A 118 14.93 -2.70 -7.80
N ARG A 119 15.82 -1.89 -7.19
CA ARG A 119 15.73 -1.50 -5.77
C ARG A 119 14.46 -0.72 -5.46
N ILE A 120 14.08 0.21 -6.32
CA ILE A 120 12.85 1.01 -6.14
C ILE A 120 11.63 0.10 -6.26
N LEU A 121 11.56 -0.72 -7.31
CA LEU A 121 10.43 -1.63 -7.52
C LEU A 121 10.32 -2.67 -6.41
N HIS A 122 11.45 -3.21 -5.94
CA HIS A 122 11.49 -4.18 -4.85
C HIS A 122 10.89 -3.61 -3.57
N ALA A 123 11.31 -2.40 -3.17
CA ALA A 123 10.76 -1.74 -2.00
C ALA A 123 9.24 -1.50 -2.12
N GLN A 124 8.78 -1.08 -3.30
CA GLN A 124 7.36 -0.83 -3.57
C GLN A 124 6.53 -2.12 -3.53
N TYR A 125 6.97 -3.18 -4.21
CA TYR A 125 6.25 -4.45 -4.25
C TYR A 125 6.31 -5.17 -2.91
N ALA A 126 7.41 -5.10 -2.17
CA ALA A 126 7.49 -5.63 -0.81
C ALA A 126 6.54 -4.90 0.15
N ALA A 127 6.42 -3.57 0.05
CA ALA A 127 5.42 -2.82 0.78
C ALA A 127 3.99 -3.27 0.41
N ARG A 128 3.73 -3.45 -0.90
CA ARG A 128 2.44 -3.94 -1.38
C ARG A 128 2.09 -5.32 -0.84
N VAL A 129 3.02 -6.27 -0.83
CA VAL A 129 2.81 -7.61 -0.26
C VAL A 129 2.41 -7.52 1.23
N ARG A 130 3.10 -6.69 2.01
CA ARG A 130 2.74 -6.47 3.42
C ARG A 130 1.35 -5.87 3.57
N LEU A 131 1.00 -4.87 2.75
CA LEU A 131 -0.32 -4.24 2.78
C LEU A 131 -1.44 -5.22 2.45
N LEU A 132 -1.26 -6.08 1.44
CA LEU A 132 -2.22 -7.12 1.09
C LEU A 132 -2.43 -8.10 2.25
N ALA A 133 -1.34 -8.55 2.89
CA ALA A 133 -1.42 -9.42 4.06
C ALA A 133 -2.13 -8.75 5.26
N HIS A 134 -1.93 -7.45 5.48
CA HIS A 134 -2.67 -6.71 6.51
C HIS A 134 -4.15 -6.57 6.16
N ASN A 135 -4.47 -6.34 4.89
CA ASN A 135 -5.86 -6.22 4.44
C ASN A 135 -6.64 -7.53 4.67
N GLU A 136 -6.03 -8.68 4.34
CA GLU A 136 -6.63 -10.00 4.58
C GLU A 136 -6.94 -10.23 6.07
N LYS A 137 -6.00 -9.88 6.96
CA LYS A 137 -6.22 -9.95 8.42
C LYS A 137 -7.39 -9.07 8.87
N LEU A 138 -7.43 -7.82 8.40
CA LEU A 138 -8.51 -6.89 8.75
C LEU A 138 -9.88 -7.38 8.26
N VAL A 139 -9.95 -8.05 7.10
CA VAL A 139 -11.19 -8.64 6.60
C VAL A 139 -11.66 -9.78 7.50
N VAL A 140 -10.75 -10.62 8.00
CA VAL A 140 -11.08 -11.70 8.95
C VAL A 140 -11.57 -11.10 10.27
N GLU A 141 -10.82 -10.18 10.87
CA GLU A 141 -11.18 -9.51 12.12
C GLU A 141 -12.54 -8.81 12.02
N GLN A 142 -12.82 -8.14 10.88
CA GLN A 142 -14.12 -7.49 10.66
C GLN A 142 -15.27 -8.50 10.63
N ARG A 143 -15.08 -9.67 10.00
CA ARG A 143 -16.12 -10.71 9.94
C ARG A 143 -16.40 -11.28 11.32
N GLU A 144 -15.35 -11.56 12.10
CA GLU A 144 -15.48 -12.05 13.48
C GLU A 144 -16.17 -11.02 14.38
N ALA A 145 -15.79 -9.74 14.28
CA ALA A 145 -16.41 -8.67 15.04
C ALA A 145 -17.91 -8.50 14.71
N ARG A 146 -18.28 -8.61 13.42
CA ARG A 146 -19.69 -8.59 13.00
C ARG A 146 -20.47 -9.76 13.57
N ALA A 147 -19.92 -10.98 13.51
CA ALA A 147 -20.56 -12.15 14.10
C ALA A 147 -20.78 -11.99 15.62
N ALA A 148 -19.80 -11.45 16.34
CA ALA A 148 -19.93 -11.17 17.76
C ALA A 148 -21.01 -10.11 18.06
N ALA A 149 -21.11 -9.06 17.22
CA ALA A 149 -22.14 -8.03 17.34
C ALA A 149 -23.55 -8.60 17.09
N ASP A 150 -23.71 -9.47 16.11
CA ASP A 150 -24.99 -10.13 15.81
C ASP A 150 -25.44 -11.01 16.99
N ILE A 151 -24.52 -11.75 17.61
CA ILE A 151 -24.80 -12.55 18.81
C ILE A 151 -25.23 -11.63 19.97
N LEU A 152 -24.54 -10.51 20.17
CA LEU A 152 -24.88 -9.56 21.24
C LEU A 152 -26.27 -8.96 21.01
N LYS A 153 -26.60 -8.62 19.77
CA LYS A 153 -27.93 -8.14 19.40
C LYS A 153 -29.02 -9.16 19.71
N GLN A 154 -28.83 -10.43 19.32
CA GLN A 154 -29.78 -11.49 19.62
C GLN A 154 -30.04 -11.63 21.13
N LYS A 155 -29.00 -11.50 21.97
CA LYS A 155 -29.14 -11.53 23.42
C LYS A 155 -29.94 -10.34 23.95
N LEU A 156 -29.70 -9.15 23.42
CA LEU A 156 -30.42 -7.94 23.82
C LEU A 156 -31.89 -8.00 23.43
N ASP A 157 -32.19 -8.48 22.21
CA ASP A 157 -33.56 -8.71 21.75
C ASP A 157 -34.27 -9.74 22.65
N ALA A 158 -33.60 -10.85 22.98
CA ALA A 158 -34.15 -11.85 23.91
C ALA A 158 -34.42 -11.30 25.32
N LEU A 159 -33.53 -10.45 25.85
CA LEU A 159 -33.75 -9.78 27.14
C LEU A 159 -34.94 -8.82 27.07
N THR A 160 -35.06 -8.07 25.98
CA THR A 160 -36.18 -7.15 25.77
C THR A 160 -37.52 -7.88 25.70
N ASP A 161 -37.55 -9.05 25.06
CA ASP A 161 -38.75 -9.91 25.01
C ASP A 161 -39.12 -10.45 26.39
N ILE A 162 -38.13 -10.84 27.20
CA ILE A 162 -38.34 -11.22 28.61
C ILE A 162 -38.94 -10.04 29.39
N GLU A 163 -38.36 -8.85 29.31
CA GLU A 163 -38.85 -7.66 30.01
C GLU A 163 -40.31 -7.34 29.64
N ARG A 164 -40.66 -7.46 28.35
CA ARG A 164 -42.03 -7.27 27.87
C ARG A 164 -42.98 -8.33 28.43
N SER A 165 -42.57 -9.59 28.46
CA SER A 165 -43.39 -10.69 28.99
C SER A 165 -43.67 -10.56 30.49
N LEU A 166 -42.71 -10.01 31.25
CA LEU A 166 -42.86 -9.79 32.69
C LEU A 166 -43.79 -8.61 33.02
N HIS A 167 -43.83 -7.58 32.17
CA HIS A 167 -44.70 -6.41 32.34
C HIS A 167 -46.09 -6.56 31.70
N ALA A 168 -46.32 -7.60 30.89
CA ALA A 168 -47.65 -7.87 30.36
C ALA A 168 -48.58 -8.31 31.53
N PRO A 169 -49.69 -7.60 31.80
CA PRO A 169 -50.63 -8.03 32.81
C PRO A 169 -51.16 -9.41 32.45
N ALA A 170 -51.29 -10.31 33.44
CA ALA A 170 -51.91 -11.60 33.26
C ALA A 170 -53.27 -11.38 32.57
N SER A 171 -53.41 -11.81 31.32
CA SER A 171 -54.69 -11.86 30.64
C SER A 171 -55.55 -12.82 31.45
N VAL A 172 -56.39 -12.25 32.33
CA VAL A 172 -57.41 -12.96 33.09
C VAL A 172 -58.21 -13.75 32.05
N PRO A 173 -58.30 -15.09 32.15
CA PRO A 173 -59.22 -15.84 31.33
C PRO A 173 -60.62 -15.31 31.66
N MET A 174 -61.24 -14.64 30.69
CA MET A 174 -62.67 -14.31 30.76
C MET A 174 -63.41 -15.64 30.69
N GLU A 175 -63.71 -16.22 31.84
CA GLU A 175 -64.62 -17.34 32.01
C GLU A 175 -66.00 -16.87 31.52
N VAL A 176 -66.44 -17.42 30.38
CA VAL A 176 -67.76 -17.16 29.80
C VAL A 176 -68.77 -17.99 30.59
N PRO A 177 -69.71 -17.39 31.34
CA PRO A 177 -70.72 -18.15 32.07
C PRO A 177 -71.79 -18.66 31.09
N GLN A 178 -72.16 -19.93 31.21
CA GLN A 178 -73.43 -20.49 30.71
C GLN A 178 -74.43 -20.60 31.85
#